data_AF-A0A967VQG1-F1
#
_entry.id   AF-A0A967VQG1-F1
#
_cell.length_a   1.000
_cell.length_b   1.000
_cell.length_c   1.000
_cell.angle_alpha   90.00
_cell.angle_beta   90.00
_cell.angle_gamma   90.00
#
_symmetry.space_group_name_H-M   'P 1'
#
loop_
_entity.id
_entity.type
_entity.pdbx_description
1 polymer ?
#
loop_
_entity_poly.entity_id
_entity_poly.type
_entity_poly.pdbx_seq_one_letter_code
_entity_poly.pdbx_strand_id
1 'polypeptide(L)'
;MEKRLVSNERAEEIVPSADGRWVAFKELHDIYVAPLPRAGGQPVAIGKSGSGVPVETLTRYGGNWIDWSADGRSVSYVLGPTVYRHTLEGIFADGEAETDAAAGAEGEDGAGAAAEQDAEQPNNIPAGDAWEIRLRVPKARPAGTVALTGARIVTMRGDEVIEDGTIVVEGPRIRAVGPTGGVDVPTGARTVDVSGKTIIPGLIDVH
;
A
#
# COMPACT_ATOMS: atom_id res chain seq x y z
N MET A 1 -13.29 -22.56 -26.04
CA MET A 1 -14.38 -21.69 -25.54
C MET A 1 -13.97 -21.27 -24.14
N GLU A 2 -13.67 -19.99 -23.95
CA GLU A 2 -13.29 -19.47 -22.64
C GLU A 2 -14.52 -19.46 -21.73
N LYS A 3 -14.38 -19.97 -20.50
CA LYS A 3 -15.48 -20.06 -19.54
C LYS A 3 -15.18 -19.15 -18.35
N ARG A 4 -15.94 -18.07 -18.24
CA ARG A 4 -15.86 -17.13 -17.11
C ARG A 4 -16.85 -17.57 -16.03
N LEU A 5 -16.35 -17.77 -14.81
CA LEU A 5 -17.18 -18.16 -13.65
C LEU A 5 -17.54 -16.95 -12.78
N VAL A 6 -16.63 -16.00 -12.66
CA VAL A 6 -16.79 -14.80 -11.84
C VAL A 6 -16.40 -13.53 -12.60
N SER A 7 -16.93 -12.40 -12.17
CA SER A 7 -16.60 -11.08 -12.70
C SER A 7 -16.42 -10.06 -11.59
N ASN A 8 -15.34 -9.28 -11.67
CA ASN A 8 -15.13 -8.06 -10.89
C ASN A 8 -14.33 -7.10 -11.77
N GLU A 9 -14.86 -5.91 -12.05
CA GLU A 9 -14.19 -4.91 -12.89
C GLU A 9 -13.19 -4.04 -12.11
N ARG A 10 -13.28 -4.04 -10.78
CA ARG A 10 -12.42 -3.30 -9.86
C ARG A 10 -11.32 -4.17 -9.25
N ALA A 11 -11.33 -5.48 -9.52
CA ALA A 11 -10.33 -6.37 -8.97
C ALA A 11 -8.97 -6.15 -9.63
N GLU A 12 -7.95 -6.01 -8.80
CA GLU A 12 -6.54 -5.99 -9.19
C GLU A 12 -6.02 -7.40 -9.45
N GLU A 13 -6.56 -8.39 -8.71
CA GLU A 13 -6.15 -9.79 -8.76
C GLU A 13 -7.35 -10.69 -8.40
N ILE A 14 -7.48 -11.83 -9.08
CA ILE A 14 -8.47 -12.88 -8.79
C ILE A 14 -7.78 -14.24 -8.85
N VAL A 15 -7.71 -14.94 -7.73
CA VAL A 15 -7.00 -16.22 -7.58
C VAL A 15 -7.98 -17.31 -7.11
N PRO A 16 -8.40 -18.24 -7.99
CA PRO A 16 -9.21 -19.37 -7.58
C PRO A 16 -8.40 -20.37 -6.74
N SER A 17 -9.03 -21.02 -5.77
CA SER A 17 -8.41 -22.11 -5.02
C SER A 17 -8.19 -23.33 -5.91
N ALA A 18 -7.14 -24.11 -5.64
CA ALA A 18 -6.79 -25.29 -6.43
C ALA A 18 -7.89 -26.36 -6.48
N ASP A 19 -8.72 -26.44 -5.43
CA ASP A 19 -9.87 -27.35 -5.33
C ASP A 19 -11.15 -26.80 -6.00
N GLY A 20 -11.10 -25.57 -6.52
CA GLY A 20 -12.21 -24.91 -7.20
C GLY A 20 -13.42 -24.60 -6.32
N ARG A 21 -13.26 -24.58 -4.99
CA ARG A 21 -14.35 -24.25 -4.05
C ARG A 21 -14.41 -22.78 -3.69
N TRP A 22 -13.29 -22.07 -3.78
CA TRP A 22 -13.15 -20.70 -3.31
C TRP A 22 -12.45 -19.83 -4.35
N VAL A 23 -12.64 -18.53 -4.19
CA VAL A 23 -11.90 -17.51 -4.93
C VAL A 23 -11.50 -16.42 -3.95
N ALA A 24 -10.22 -16.06 -3.99
CA ALA A 24 -9.68 -14.93 -3.28
C ALA A 24 -9.44 -13.82 -4.31
N PHE A 25 -9.72 -12.59 -3.95
CA PHE A 25 -9.54 -11.46 -4.86
C PHE A 25 -9.09 -10.22 -4.12
N LYS A 26 -8.38 -9.36 -4.84
CA LYS A 26 -7.91 -8.07 -4.35
C LYS A 26 -8.71 -6.96 -5.01
N GLU A 27 -9.35 -6.10 -4.22
CA GLU A 27 -10.10 -4.93 -4.70
C GLU A 27 -9.76 -3.73 -3.82
N LEU A 28 -9.27 -2.63 -4.44
CA LEU A 28 -8.82 -1.43 -3.73
C LEU A 28 -7.86 -1.75 -2.57
N HIS A 29 -6.81 -2.53 -2.86
CA HIS A 29 -5.79 -3.00 -1.91
C HIS A 29 -6.22 -4.08 -0.91
N ASP A 30 -7.51 -4.22 -0.62
CA ASP A 30 -8.00 -5.22 0.33
C ASP A 30 -8.22 -6.59 -0.29
N ILE A 31 -7.95 -7.64 0.48
CA ILE A 31 -8.10 -9.03 0.07
C ILE A 31 -9.39 -9.58 0.66
N TYR A 32 -10.14 -10.24 -0.20
CA TYR A 32 -11.42 -10.85 0.10
C TYR A 32 -11.42 -12.32 -0.29
N VAL A 33 -12.33 -13.09 0.29
CA VAL A 33 -12.60 -14.46 -0.11
C VAL A 33 -14.10 -14.70 -0.29
N ALA A 34 -14.45 -15.52 -1.28
CA ALA A 34 -15.82 -15.89 -1.60
C ALA A 34 -15.91 -17.34 -2.08
N PRO A 35 -17.08 -18.00 -1.99
CA PRO A 35 -17.32 -19.26 -2.68
C PRO A 35 -17.15 -19.10 -4.19
N LEU A 36 -16.45 -20.03 -4.84
CA LEU A 36 -16.37 -20.08 -6.30
C LEU A 36 -17.58 -20.82 -6.87
N PRO A 37 -18.45 -20.17 -7.66
CA PRO A 37 -19.63 -20.82 -8.22
C PRO A 37 -19.26 -21.95 -9.16
N ARG A 38 -19.99 -23.07 -9.07
CA ARG A 38 -19.82 -24.19 -10.00
C ARG A 38 -20.36 -23.83 -11.38
N ALA A 39 -19.66 -24.34 -12.39
CA ALA A 39 -19.93 -24.12 -13.81
C ALA A 39 -21.40 -24.39 -14.22
N GLY A 40 -22.03 -23.46 -14.96
CA GLY A 40 -23.35 -23.71 -15.58
C GLY A 40 -24.19 -22.51 -16.06
N GLY A 41 -23.83 -21.27 -15.69
CA GLY A 41 -24.62 -20.08 -16.03
C GLY A 41 -23.77 -18.85 -16.40
N GLN A 42 -24.39 -17.67 -16.32
CA GLN A 42 -23.69 -16.38 -16.47
C GLN A 42 -22.63 -16.20 -15.37
N PRO A 43 -21.53 -15.48 -15.62
CA PRO A 43 -20.56 -15.16 -14.58
C PRO A 43 -21.20 -14.46 -13.39
N VAL A 44 -20.82 -14.86 -12.18
CA VAL A 44 -21.32 -14.24 -10.95
C VAL A 44 -20.44 -13.07 -10.55
N ALA A 45 -21.05 -11.92 -10.24
CA ALA A 45 -20.31 -10.78 -9.71
C ALA A 45 -19.72 -11.13 -8.33
N ILE A 46 -18.43 -10.87 -8.14
CA ILE A 46 -17.77 -10.89 -6.83
C ILE A 46 -17.20 -9.50 -6.59
N GLY A 47 -17.26 -8.99 -5.36
CA GLY A 47 -16.69 -7.68 -5.05
C GLY A 47 -16.98 -7.24 -3.63
N LYS A 48 -16.28 -6.19 -3.18
CA LYS A 48 -16.51 -5.56 -1.86
C LYS A 48 -17.98 -5.15 -1.67
N SER A 49 -18.60 -4.67 -2.74
CA SER A 49 -20.02 -4.33 -2.80
C SER A 49 -20.66 -4.92 -4.06
N GLY A 50 -21.97 -5.22 -3.99
CA GLY A 50 -22.70 -5.77 -5.14
C GLY A 50 -22.34 -7.21 -5.52
N SER A 51 -21.75 -7.97 -4.59
CA SER A 51 -21.43 -9.39 -4.81
C SER A 51 -22.70 -10.25 -4.88
N GLY A 52 -22.73 -11.22 -5.81
CA GLY A 52 -23.78 -12.22 -5.94
C GLY A 52 -23.61 -13.44 -5.01
N VAL A 53 -22.51 -13.48 -4.26
CA VAL A 53 -22.20 -14.50 -3.24
C VAL A 53 -21.69 -13.82 -1.97
N PRO A 54 -21.78 -14.48 -0.79
CA PRO A 54 -21.14 -13.98 0.43
C PRO A 54 -19.65 -13.74 0.22
N VAL A 55 -19.15 -12.65 0.80
CA VAL A 55 -17.75 -12.22 0.72
C VAL A 55 -17.29 -11.88 2.14
N GLU A 56 -16.12 -12.39 2.51
CA GLU A 56 -15.44 -12.02 3.76
C GLU A 56 -14.16 -11.24 3.45
N THR A 57 -13.88 -10.22 4.25
CA THR A 57 -12.60 -9.49 4.18
C THR A 57 -11.53 -10.22 4.99
N LEU A 58 -10.34 -10.34 4.42
CA LEU A 58 -9.17 -10.91 5.09
C LEU A 58 -8.19 -9.84 5.56
N THR A 59 -8.34 -8.59 5.13
CA THR A 59 -7.40 -7.50 5.43
C THR A 59 -8.07 -6.32 6.09
N ARG A 60 -7.31 -5.65 6.96
CA ARG A 60 -7.63 -4.34 7.52
C ARG A 60 -6.92 -3.19 6.79
N TYR A 61 -5.67 -3.43 6.36
CA TYR A 61 -4.76 -2.43 5.80
C TYR A 61 -4.25 -2.85 4.40
N GLY A 62 -5.02 -3.66 3.69
CA GLY A 62 -4.62 -4.28 2.43
C GLY A 62 -3.61 -5.43 2.54
N GLY A 63 -3.27 -5.98 1.37
CA GLY A 63 -2.30 -7.06 1.22
C GLY A 63 -1.94 -7.32 -0.23
N ASN A 64 -0.88 -8.10 -0.45
CA ASN A 64 -0.36 -8.45 -1.76
C ASN A 64 0.03 -9.92 -1.85
N TRP A 65 0.17 -10.41 -3.09
CA TRP A 65 0.62 -11.76 -3.42
C TRP A 65 -0.25 -12.83 -2.75
N ILE A 66 -1.51 -12.87 -3.17
CA ILE A 66 -2.45 -13.89 -2.70
C ILE A 66 -1.93 -15.27 -3.11
N ASP A 67 -1.83 -16.17 -2.15
CA ASP A 67 -1.49 -17.57 -2.40
C ASP A 67 -2.39 -18.52 -1.61
N TRP A 68 -2.59 -19.71 -2.16
CA TRP A 68 -3.40 -20.75 -1.57
C TRP A 68 -2.53 -21.85 -0.98
N SER A 69 -2.93 -22.39 0.17
CA SER A 69 -2.41 -23.69 0.59
C SER A 69 -2.73 -24.76 -0.46
N ALA A 70 -1.87 -25.77 -0.61
CA ALA A 70 -2.03 -26.81 -1.63
C ALA A 70 -3.36 -27.58 -1.51
N ASP A 71 -3.97 -27.62 -0.32
CA ASP A 71 -5.27 -28.23 -0.04
C ASP A 71 -6.46 -27.26 -0.20
N GLY A 72 -6.22 -26.02 -0.58
CA GLY A 72 -7.25 -24.99 -0.81
C GLY A 72 -7.98 -24.52 0.47
N ARG A 73 -7.44 -24.82 1.66
CA ARG A 73 -8.09 -24.52 2.94
C ARG A 73 -7.65 -23.22 3.59
N SER A 74 -6.53 -22.65 3.16
CA SER A 74 -6.01 -21.41 3.71
C SER A 74 -5.57 -20.45 2.60
N VAL A 75 -5.79 -19.16 2.85
CA VAL A 75 -5.29 -18.06 2.01
C VAL A 75 -4.15 -17.39 2.76
N SER A 76 -3.05 -17.15 2.06
CA SER A 76 -1.92 -16.36 2.54
C SER A 76 -1.73 -15.10 1.71
N TYR A 77 -1.23 -14.05 2.35
CA TYR A 77 -0.86 -12.80 1.71
C TYR A 77 0.24 -12.10 2.51
N VAL A 78 0.82 -11.05 1.95
CA VAL A 78 1.86 -10.25 2.61
C VAL A 78 1.45 -8.80 2.73
N LEU A 79 1.73 -8.20 3.89
CA LEU A 79 1.70 -6.77 4.10
C LEU A 79 2.98 -6.34 4.84
N GLY A 80 3.78 -5.48 4.21
CA GLY A 80 5.08 -5.07 4.75
C GLY A 80 6.00 -6.28 4.99
N PRO A 81 6.60 -6.42 6.19
CA PRO A 81 7.44 -7.57 6.52
C PRO A 81 6.64 -8.82 6.95
N THR A 82 5.30 -8.75 7.00
CA THR A 82 4.48 -9.78 7.64
C THR A 82 3.75 -10.65 6.62
N VAL A 83 3.90 -11.96 6.75
CA VAL A 83 3.09 -12.96 6.05
C VAL A 83 1.89 -13.29 6.93
N TYR A 84 0.69 -13.18 6.38
CA TYR A 84 -0.57 -13.55 7.03
C TYR A 84 -1.11 -14.85 6.46
N ARG A 85 -1.84 -15.62 7.26
CA ARG A 85 -2.58 -16.79 6.80
C ARG A 85 -3.90 -16.94 7.54
N HIS A 86 -5.00 -17.04 6.78
CA HIS A 86 -6.32 -17.35 7.31
C HIS A 86 -6.75 -18.74 6.86
N THR A 87 -7.26 -19.53 7.79
CA THR A 87 -7.92 -20.81 7.48
C THR A 87 -9.40 -20.53 7.26
N LEU A 88 -9.97 -21.11 6.19
CA LEU A 88 -11.35 -20.83 5.78
C LEU A 88 -12.41 -21.65 6.53
N GLU A 89 -11.99 -22.53 7.44
CA GLU A 89 -12.92 -23.31 8.24
C GLU A 89 -13.77 -22.38 9.11
N GLY A 90 -15.09 -22.46 8.94
CA GLY A 90 -16.03 -21.63 9.68
C GLY A 90 -16.08 -20.16 9.27
N ILE A 91 -15.36 -19.74 8.22
CA ILE A 91 -15.26 -18.30 7.86
C ILE A 91 -16.60 -17.67 7.46
N PHE A 92 -17.59 -18.48 7.07
CA PHE A 92 -18.96 -18.06 6.80
C PHE A 92 -19.98 -18.63 7.81
N ALA A 93 -19.53 -19.24 8.92
CA ALA A 93 -20.41 -19.95 9.86
C ALA A 93 -21.28 -19.00 10.71
N ASP A 94 -20.88 -17.74 10.84
CA ASP A 94 -21.58 -16.73 11.66
C ASP A 94 -22.60 -15.90 10.83
N GLY A 95 -22.82 -16.25 9.56
CA GLY A 95 -23.62 -15.45 8.62
C GLY A 95 -25.12 -15.77 8.59
N GLU A 96 -25.87 -15.39 9.63
CA GLU A 96 -27.26 -14.93 9.41
C GLU A 96 -27.21 -13.43 9.09
N ALA A 97 -27.32 -13.14 7.79
CA ALA A 97 -27.93 -11.96 7.18
C ALA A 97 -28.23 -10.74 8.10
N GLU A 98 -27.45 -9.67 7.97
CA GLU A 98 -28.05 -8.32 7.91
C GLU A 98 -28.49 -8.06 6.46
N THR A 99 -29.66 -8.62 6.12
CA THR A 99 -30.44 -8.15 4.98
C THR A 99 -31.29 -6.98 5.44
N ASP A 100 -30.78 -5.75 5.32
CA ASP A 100 -31.67 -4.61 5.30
C ASP A 100 -32.32 -4.50 3.92
N ALA A 101 -33.44 -5.18 3.80
CA ALA A 101 -34.45 -4.89 2.80
C ALA A 101 -35.12 -3.56 3.16
N ALA A 102 -34.82 -2.51 2.40
CA ALA A 102 -35.72 -1.36 2.28
C ALA A 102 -35.90 -1.02 0.81
N ALA A 103 -37.13 -1.25 0.34
CA ALA A 103 -37.59 -0.89 -0.98
C ALA A 103 -37.80 0.62 -1.11
N GLY A 104 -37.48 1.14 -2.31
CA GLY A 104 -38.19 2.27 -2.94
C GLY A 104 -37.57 3.66 -2.75
N ALA A 105 -37.01 4.21 -3.83
CA ALA A 105 -37.46 5.46 -4.45
C ALA A 105 -36.66 5.74 -5.73
N GLU A 106 -37.39 6.01 -6.81
CA GLU A 106 -36.90 6.55 -8.08
C GLU A 106 -36.40 8.00 -7.90
N GLY A 107 -35.43 8.44 -8.69
CA GLY A 107 -35.12 9.88 -8.83
C GLY A 107 -33.68 10.25 -9.22
N GLU A 108 -33.48 10.41 -10.54
CA GLU A 108 -32.72 11.50 -11.21
C GLU A 108 -31.21 11.72 -10.96
N ASP A 109 -30.44 11.45 -12.03
CA ASP A 109 -29.44 12.31 -12.68
C ASP A 109 -28.70 13.36 -11.83
N GLY A 110 -27.43 13.09 -11.55
CA GLY A 110 -26.49 14.09 -11.04
C GLY A 110 -25.06 13.61 -11.13
N ALA A 111 -24.33 14.06 -12.15
CA ALA A 111 -22.89 13.93 -12.25
C ALA A 111 -22.23 14.64 -11.03
N GLY A 112 -21.71 13.86 -10.09
CA GLY A 112 -20.97 14.33 -8.93
C GLY A 112 -19.77 13.44 -8.71
N ALA A 113 -18.58 14.06 -8.63
CA ALA A 113 -17.32 13.40 -8.34
C ALA A 113 -17.50 12.45 -7.14
N ALA A 114 -17.17 11.18 -7.33
CA ALA A 114 -17.20 10.19 -6.27
C ALA A 114 -16.15 10.60 -5.23
N ALA A 115 -16.62 11.26 -4.16
CA ALA A 115 -15.91 11.27 -2.91
C ALA A 115 -15.77 9.81 -2.48
N GLU A 116 -14.54 9.34 -2.36
CA GLU A 116 -14.23 8.11 -1.63
C GLU A 116 -14.78 8.32 -0.22
N GLN A 117 -15.98 7.79 0.03
CA GLN A 117 -16.48 7.65 1.39
C GLN A 117 -15.45 6.78 2.10
N ASP A 118 -14.85 7.32 3.16
CA ASP A 118 -14.01 6.60 4.11
C ASP A 118 -14.78 5.37 4.59
N ALA A 119 -14.66 4.26 3.86
CA ALA A 119 -15.22 3.00 4.25
C ALA A 119 -14.52 2.62 5.55
N GLU A 120 -15.27 2.63 6.66
CA GLU A 120 -14.75 2.24 7.96
C GLU A 120 -14.01 0.91 7.82
N GLN A 121 -12.72 0.90 8.20
CA GLN A 121 -11.90 -0.29 8.02
C GLN A 121 -12.57 -1.44 8.78
N PRO A 122 -12.69 -2.63 8.16
CA PRO A 122 -13.38 -3.74 8.78
C PRO A 122 -12.74 -4.05 10.13
N ASN A 123 -13.51 -3.82 11.19
CA ASN A 123 -13.03 -4.01 12.55
C ASN A 123 -12.94 -5.50 12.92
N ASN A 124 -13.66 -6.35 12.19
CA ASN A 124 -13.65 -7.80 12.35
C ASN A 124 -12.92 -8.45 11.16
N ILE A 125 -11.66 -8.81 11.35
CA ILE A 125 -10.91 -9.66 10.42
C ILE A 125 -10.94 -11.08 10.99
N PRO A 126 -11.25 -12.12 10.20
CA PRO A 126 -11.18 -13.49 10.64
C PRO A 126 -9.85 -13.79 11.32
N ALA A 127 -9.85 -14.59 12.39
CA ALA A 127 -8.62 -14.98 13.05
C ALA A 127 -7.64 -15.64 12.05
N GLY A 128 -6.37 -15.34 12.19
CA GLY A 128 -5.32 -15.85 11.31
C GLY A 128 -3.95 -15.78 11.97
N ASP A 129 -3.02 -16.54 11.42
CA ASP A 129 -1.63 -16.51 11.83
C ASP A 129 -0.90 -15.36 11.13
N ALA A 130 0.11 -14.80 11.80
CA ALA A 130 0.96 -13.75 11.26
C ALA A 130 2.43 -14.01 11.62
N TRP A 131 3.32 -13.94 10.63
CA TRP A 131 4.75 -14.12 10.80
C TRP A 131 5.51 -12.94 10.21
N GLU A 132 6.24 -12.22 11.06
CA GLU A 132 7.10 -11.12 10.64
C GLU A 132 8.47 -11.65 10.18
N ILE A 133 8.81 -11.41 8.91
CA ILE A 133 10.10 -11.76 8.33
C ILE A 133 11.11 -10.63 8.59
N ARG A 134 12.00 -10.87 9.55
CA ARG A 134 13.05 -9.91 9.92
C ARG A 134 14.41 -10.33 9.37
N LEU A 135 14.92 -9.57 8.39
CA LEU A 135 16.30 -9.69 7.95
C LEU A 135 17.14 -8.52 8.50
N ARG A 136 18.22 -8.85 9.21
CA ARG A 136 19.20 -7.85 9.66
C ARG A 136 20.50 -8.03 8.89
N VAL A 137 20.83 -7.04 8.06
CA VAL A 137 22.11 -6.97 7.36
C VAL A 137 22.86 -5.70 7.75
N PRO A 138 24.20 -5.71 7.79
CA PRO A 138 24.98 -4.50 7.96
C PRO A 138 24.67 -3.50 6.82
N LYS A 139 24.24 -2.28 7.16
CA LYS A 139 24.07 -1.19 6.20
C LYS A 139 25.40 -0.49 5.97
N ALA A 140 25.83 -0.36 4.71
CA ALA A 140 26.98 0.46 4.36
C ALA A 140 26.76 1.90 4.82
N ARG A 141 27.73 2.46 5.56
CA ARG A 141 27.70 3.85 6.01
C ARG A 141 28.79 4.62 5.28
N PRO A 142 28.45 5.68 4.53
CA PRO A 142 29.45 6.52 3.90
C PRO A 142 30.34 7.13 4.98
N ALA A 143 31.64 7.19 4.70
CA ALA A 143 32.65 7.84 5.53
C ALA A 143 33.23 9.05 4.79
N GLY A 144 33.80 9.99 5.55
CA GLY A 144 34.38 11.23 5.03
C GLY A 144 33.42 12.41 5.07
N THR A 145 33.91 13.55 4.57
CA THR A 145 33.22 14.83 4.62
C THR A 145 33.18 15.47 3.23
N VAL A 146 32.02 16.00 2.83
CA VAL A 146 31.81 16.72 1.58
C VAL A 146 31.23 18.10 1.89
N ALA A 147 31.73 19.14 1.22
CA ALA A 147 31.16 20.48 1.26
C ALA A 147 30.65 20.86 -0.13
N LEU A 148 29.36 21.17 -0.23
CA LEU A 148 28.74 21.74 -1.43
C LEU A 148 28.70 23.25 -1.25
N THR A 149 29.36 24.02 -2.12
CA THR A 149 29.54 25.48 -1.96
C THR A 149 28.95 26.25 -3.13
N GLY A 150 28.44 27.46 -2.88
CA GLY A 150 27.92 28.36 -3.94
C GLY A 150 26.47 28.08 -4.35
N ALA A 151 25.75 27.23 -3.62
CA ALA A 151 24.39 26.86 -4.01
C ALA A 151 23.38 27.92 -3.57
N ARG A 152 22.32 28.09 -4.37
CA ARG A 152 21.05 28.61 -3.86
C ARG A 152 20.34 27.50 -3.09
N ILE A 153 20.08 27.66 -1.79
CA ILE A 153 19.53 26.62 -0.92
C ILE A 153 18.12 27.00 -0.49
N VAL A 154 17.13 26.18 -0.84
CA VAL A 154 15.79 26.27 -0.27
C VAL A 154 15.76 25.42 1.00
N THR A 155 15.56 26.03 2.16
CA THR A 155 15.73 25.33 3.45
C THR A 155 14.47 24.60 3.93
N MET A 156 13.31 24.97 3.38
CA MET A 156 11.97 24.63 3.91
C MET A 156 11.70 25.12 5.33
N ARG A 157 12.53 26.02 5.88
CA ARG A 157 12.22 26.77 7.10
C ARG A 157 11.39 28.00 6.73
N GLY A 158 10.08 27.81 6.61
CA GLY A 158 9.20 28.83 6.05
C GLY A 158 9.67 29.22 4.65
N ASP A 159 9.81 30.52 4.40
CA ASP A 159 10.23 31.07 3.10
C ASP A 159 11.75 31.29 2.99
N GLU A 160 12.56 30.81 3.95
CA GLU A 160 14.00 31.04 3.97
C GLU A 160 14.72 30.36 2.77
N VAL A 161 15.37 31.20 1.96
CA VAL A 161 16.28 30.81 0.89
C VAL A 161 17.64 31.46 1.12
N ILE A 162 18.70 30.65 1.06
CA ILE A 162 20.09 31.11 1.13
C ILE A 162 20.60 31.22 -0.31
N GLU A 163 20.80 32.42 -0.82
CA GLU A 163 21.14 32.63 -2.25
C GLU A 163 22.58 32.21 -2.60
N ASP A 164 23.52 32.33 -1.67
CA ASP A 164 24.89 31.79 -1.76
C ASP A 164 25.21 31.02 -0.49
N GLY A 165 25.03 29.70 -0.54
CA GLY A 165 25.08 28.81 0.60
C GLY A 165 26.09 27.68 0.47
N THR A 166 26.49 27.19 1.64
CA THR A 166 27.35 26.03 1.82
C THR A 166 26.65 24.96 2.66
N ILE A 167 26.70 23.70 2.21
CA ILE A 167 26.22 22.52 2.93
C ILE A 167 27.40 21.61 3.23
N VAL A 168 27.59 21.26 4.51
CA VAL A 168 28.59 20.27 4.93
C VAL A 168 27.88 18.98 5.30
N VAL A 169 28.28 17.88 4.67
CA VAL A 169 27.82 16.52 4.94
C VAL A 169 28.98 15.74 5.54
N GLU A 170 28.77 15.13 6.70
CA GLU A 170 29.74 14.27 7.38
C GLU A 170 29.15 12.87 7.54
N GLY A 171 29.79 11.89 6.89
CA GLY A 171 29.27 10.54 6.75
C GLY A 171 27.82 10.54 6.23
N PRO A 172 26.84 9.98 6.97
CA PRO A 172 25.46 9.90 6.53
C PRO A 172 24.60 11.12 6.92
N ARG A 173 25.16 12.19 7.48
CA ARG A 173 24.38 13.31 8.03
C ARG A 173 24.82 14.66 7.49
N ILE A 174 23.85 15.55 7.32
CA ILE A 174 24.12 16.97 7.16
C ILE A 174 24.62 17.50 8.50
N ARG A 175 25.84 18.02 8.52
CA ARG A 175 26.48 18.63 9.69
C ARG A 175 26.09 20.10 9.84
N ALA A 176 26.08 20.84 8.73
CA ALA A 176 25.80 22.27 8.74
C ALA A 176 25.23 22.73 7.39
N VAL A 177 24.40 23.77 7.45
CA VAL A 177 23.85 24.50 6.30
C VAL A 177 23.85 25.97 6.67
N GLY A 178 24.28 26.85 5.78
CA GLY A 178 24.30 28.29 6.02
C GLY A 178 24.89 29.06 4.84
N PRO A 179 24.96 30.40 4.95
CA PRO A 179 25.62 31.24 3.96
C PRO A 179 27.09 30.86 3.75
N THR A 180 27.60 31.00 2.52
CA THR A 180 29.01 30.82 2.23
C THR A 180 29.85 31.77 3.08
N GLY A 181 30.92 31.25 3.70
CA GLY A 181 31.74 31.98 4.69
C GLY A 181 31.18 32.01 6.12
N GLY A 182 29.92 31.64 6.32
CA GLY A 182 29.29 31.47 7.64
C GLY A 182 29.26 30.02 8.14
N VAL A 183 29.74 29.07 7.34
CA VAL A 183 29.80 27.64 7.66
C VAL A 183 31.25 27.18 7.71
N ASP A 184 31.65 26.60 8.83
CA ASP A 184 32.98 25.99 8.98
C ASP A 184 33.08 24.71 8.16
N VAL A 185 33.92 24.73 7.12
CA VAL A 185 34.23 23.56 6.31
C VAL A 185 35.43 22.83 6.92
N PRO A 186 35.29 21.58 7.41
CA PRO A 186 36.39 20.83 8.01
C PRO A 186 37.56 20.64 7.04
N THR A 187 38.79 20.74 7.55
CA THR A 187 40.00 20.45 6.77
C THR A 187 39.96 19.01 6.25
N GLY A 188 40.25 18.82 4.96
CA GLY A 188 40.18 17.51 4.29
C GLY A 188 38.79 17.13 3.77
N ALA A 189 37.77 17.99 3.94
CA ALA A 189 36.50 17.83 3.24
C ALA A 189 36.71 17.93 1.72
N ARG A 190 36.03 17.07 0.96
CA ARG A 190 35.94 17.21 -0.49
C ARG A 190 35.00 18.36 -0.81
N THR A 191 35.53 19.43 -1.38
CA THR A 191 34.70 20.56 -1.84
C THR A 191 34.18 20.31 -3.25
N VAL A 192 32.90 20.60 -3.46
CA VAL A 192 32.24 20.58 -4.76
C VAL A 192 31.57 21.93 -4.97
N ASP A 193 32.04 22.67 -5.96
CA ASP A 193 31.42 23.92 -6.38
C ASP A 193 30.13 23.63 -7.16
N VAL A 194 29.03 24.16 -6.65
CA VAL A 194 27.69 24.02 -7.22
C VAL A 194 27.07 25.40 -7.50
N SER A 195 27.93 26.39 -7.76
CA SER A 195 27.52 27.74 -8.17
C SER A 195 26.51 27.73 -9.32
N GLY A 196 25.48 28.56 -9.19
CA GLY A 196 24.38 28.67 -10.16
C GLY A 196 23.39 27.51 -10.11
N LYS A 197 23.52 26.56 -9.18
CA LYS A 197 22.56 25.48 -8.94
C LYS A 197 21.68 25.78 -7.74
N THR A 198 20.49 25.18 -7.74
CA THR A 198 19.60 25.19 -6.58
C THR A 198 19.60 23.83 -5.90
N ILE A 199 19.74 23.82 -4.57
CA ILE A 199 19.57 22.63 -3.72
C ILE A 199 18.27 22.78 -2.95
N ILE A 200 17.45 21.73 -3.00
CA ILE A 200 16.21 21.59 -2.23
C ILE A 200 16.32 20.34 -1.34
N PRO A 201 15.47 20.20 -0.31
CA PRO A 201 15.38 18.93 0.40
C PRO A 201 14.96 17.80 -0.55
N GLY A 202 15.36 16.58 -0.22
CA GLY A 202 14.96 15.41 -0.99
C GLY A 202 13.44 15.33 -1.09
N LEU A 203 12.92 15.14 -2.30
CA LEU A 203 11.50 14.94 -2.51
C LEU A 203 11.05 13.64 -1.82
N ILE A 204 9.87 13.69 -1.21
CA ILE A 204 9.25 12.55 -0.57
C ILE A 204 8.05 12.19 -1.41
N ASP A 205 8.03 10.94 -1.86
CA ASP A 205 6.84 10.34 -2.44
C ASP A 205 6.15 9.48 -1.38
N VAL A 206 4.84 9.65 -1.25
CA VAL A 206 4.00 8.97 -0.27
C VAL A 206 2.92 8.11 -0.93
N HIS A 207 2.83 8.08 -2.26
CA HIS A 207 1.83 7.33 -3.01
C HIS A 207 2.46 6.55 -4.18
#